data_AF-K5ZW05-F1
#
_entry.id   AF-K5ZW05-F1
#
_cell.length_a   1.000
_cell.length_b   1.000
_cell.length_c   1.000
_cell.angle_alpha   90.00
_cell.angle_beta   90.00
_cell.angle_gamma   90.00
#
_symmetry.space_group_name_H-M   'P 1'
#
loop_
_entity.id
_entity.type
_entity.pdbx_description
1 polymer ?
#
loop_
_entity_poly.entity_id
_entity_poly.type
_entity_poly.pdbx_seq_one_letter_code
_entity_poly.pdbx_strand_id
1 'polypeptide(L)'
;MARPRRKGLGYFPLDTHFMSDRKIQRLAQRYGCNGICIYIAVLCEAYGENGYYACYDGDFCFDIGFTTGQDEKLVKEIIEFCVQIRLFDSELMEYRQILSSVGIQQRFEEISRRTAMQIDAELNLLAPKIPQTPPVIVTETGGQTAPVGVIATETGVSATKTTVCAAKTPENRNGNTNKNTTTQKTGFYGYQSSNDHGEAARRAEILLMAQEATRGR
;
A
#
# COMPACT_ATOMS: atom_id res chain seq x y z
N MET A 1 -8.04 31.48 -9.25
CA MET A 1 -8.07 30.72 -7.98
C MET A 1 -6.82 29.85 -7.91
N ALA A 2 -6.06 29.90 -6.80
CA ALA A 2 -4.89 29.03 -6.65
C ALA A 2 -5.34 27.57 -6.48
N ARG A 3 -4.73 26.65 -7.24
CA ARG A 3 -5.01 25.22 -7.10
C ARG A 3 -4.53 24.74 -5.72
N PRO A 4 -5.36 24.07 -4.91
CA PRO A 4 -4.88 23.44 -3.68
C PRO A 4 -3.68 22.54 -3.98
N ARG A 5 -2.62 22.64 -3.18
CA ARG A 5 -1.45 21.77 -3.33
C ARG A 5 -1.88 20.34 -2.99
N ARG A 6 -1.66 19.40 -3.92
CA ARG A 6 -1.87 17.97 -3.66
C ARG A 6 -0.81 17.52 -2.64
N LYS A 7 -1.23 16.75 -1.63
CA LYS A 7 -0.34 16.19 -0.60
C LYS A 7 0.43 14.96 -1.09
N GLY A 8 -0.13 14.20 -2.03
CA GLY A 8 0.54 13.07 -2.64
C GLY A 8 1.21 13.39 -3.97
N LEU A 9 1.86 12.38 -4.52
CA LEU A 9 2.60 12.38 -5.77
C LEU A 9 1.69 11.98 -6.94
N GLY A 10 1.89 12.60 -8.11
CA GLY A 10 1.20 12.20 -9.34
C GLY A 10 1.80 10.96 -10.02
N TYR A 11 3.02 10.59 -9.63
CA TYR A 11 3.76 9.42 -10.07
C TYR A 11 4.85 9.12 -9.04
N PHE A 12 5.32 7.88 -8.97
CA PHE A 12 6.47 7.50 -8.16
C PHE A 12 7.42 6.59 -8.96
N PRO A 13 8.74 6.66 -8.72
CA PRO A 13 9.70 5.75 -9.33
C PRO A 13 9.60 4.37 -8.69
N LEU A 14 9.59 3.32 -9.52
CA LEU A 14 9.73 1.94 -9.08
C LEU A 14 11.14 1.44 -9.43
N ASP A 15 11.81 0.82 -8.47
CA ASP A 15 13.17 0.31 -8.65
C ASP A 15 13.21 -0.81 -9.70
N THR A 16 14.20 -0.79 -10.60
CA THR A 16 14.44 -1.86 -11.57
C THR A 16 14.77 -3.19 -10.90
N HIS A 17 15.34 -3.17 -9.70
CA HIS A 17 15.62 -4.35 -8.88
C HIS A 17 14.44 -4.80 -8.02
N PHE A 18 13.25 -4.20 -8.18
CA PHE A 18 12.06 -4.53 -7.41
C PHE A 18 11.75 -6.03 -7.38
N MET A 19 11.83 -6.71 -8.52
CA MET A 19 11.57 -8.16 -8.61
C MET A 19 12.69 -9.03 -8.03
N SER A 20 13.87 -8.45 -7.77
CA SER A 20 15.02 -9.11 -7.15
C SER A 20 15.00 -9.03 -5.63
N ASP A 21 14.17 -8.17 -5.03
CA ASP A 21 14.02 -8.08 -3.58
C ASP A 21 13.46 -9.41 -3.03
N ARG A 22 14.14 -9.99 -2.03
CA ARG A 22 13.76 -11.26 -1.40
C ARG A 22 12.35 -11.23 -0.81
N LYS A 23 11.87 -10.09 -0.30
CA LYS A 23 10.52 -9.94 0.22
C LYS A 23 9.49 -9.99 -0.91
N ILE A 24 9.78 -9.31 -2.03
CA ILE A 24 8.94 -9.36 -3.23
C ILE A 24 8.92 -10.77 -3.83
N GLN A 25 10.05 -11.47 -3.86
CA GLN A 25 10.12 -12.87 -4.29
C GLN A 25 9.29 -13.79 -3.40
N ARG A 26 9.31 -13.62 -2.07
CA ARG A 26 8.47 -14.39 -1.14
C ARG A 26 6.98 -14.11 -1.35
N LEU A 27 6.62 -12.85 -1.60
CA LEU A 27 5.26 -12.45 -1.93
C LEU A 27 4.78 -13.11 -3.23
N ALA A 28 5.60 -13.03 -4.28
CA ALA A 28 5.33 -13.64 -5.57
C ALA A 28 5.26 -15.18 -5.48
N GLN A 29 6.11 -15.81 -4.66
CA GLN A 29 6.10 -17.24 -4.46
C GLN A 29 4.78 -17.74 -3.85
N ARG A 30 4.20 -16.97 -2.91
CA ARG A 30 2.98 -17.37 -2.21
C ARG A 30 1.69 -16.98 -2.94
N TYR A 31 1.65 -15.80 -3.54
CA TYR A 31 0.42 -15.24 -4.14
C TYR A 31 0.54 -14.91 -5.63
N GLY A 32 1.66 -15.24 -6.27
CA GLY A 32 1.88 -15.02 -7.69
C GLY A 32 1.77 -13.55 -8.09
N CYS A 33 1.18 -13.32 -9.27
CA CYS A 33 0.94 -11.98 -9.79
C CYS A 33 -0.04 -11.16 -8.94
N ASN A 34 -0.97 -11.81 -8.24
CA ASN A 34 -1.95 -11.12 -7.39
C ASN A 34 -1.25 -10.41 -6.22
N GLY A 35 -0.30 -11.08 -5.57
CA GLY A 35 0.51 -10.48 -4.51
C GLY A 35 1.24 -9.23 -4.97
N ILE A 36 1.91 -9.33 -6.13
CA ILE A 36 2.62 -8.20 -6.74
C ILE A 36 1.65 -7.06 -7.07
N CYS A 37 0.53 -7.37 -7.73
CA CYS A 37 -0.46 -6.38 -8.16
C CYS A 37 -1.05 -5.60 -6.97
N ILE A 38 -1.45 -6.32 -5.92
CA ILE A 38 -1.97 -5.71 -4.69
C ILE A 38 -0.91 -4.86 -4.01
N TYR A 39 0.33 -5.33 -3.91
CA TYR A 39 1.39 -4.51 -3.30
C TYR A 39 1.64 -3.22 -4.08
N ILE A 40 1.66 -3.27 -5.41
CA ILE A 40 1.79 -2.07 -6.25
C ILE A 40 0.58 -1.15 -6.09
N ALA A 41 -0.64 -1.68 -6.01
CA ALA A 41 -1.85 -0.89 -5.78
C ALA A 41 -1.79 -0.15 -4.43
N VAL A 42 -1.33 -0.82 -3.37
CA VAL A 42 -1.13 -0.18 -2.06
C VAL A 42 -0.04 0.91 -2.13
N LEU A 43 1.04 0.70 -2.89
CA LEU A 43 2.04 1.76 -3.12
C LEU A 43 1.42 2.96 -3.83
N CYS A 44 0.54 2.75 -4.81
CA CYS A 44 -0.19 3.83 -5.48
C CYS A 44 -1.02 4.65 -4.50
N GLU A 45 -1.74 4.01 -3.57
CA GLU A 45 -2.48 4.72 -2.52
C GLU A 45 -1.55 5.48 -1.58
N ALA A 46 -0.47 4.84 -1.14
CA ALA A 46 0.49 5.44 -0.21
C ALA A 46 1.16 6.70 -0.79
N TYR A 47 1.58 6.64 -2.05
CA TYR A 47 2.20 7.78 -2.73
C TYR A 47 1.17 8.78 -3.25
N GLY A 48 -0.01 8.34 -3.68
CA GLY A 48 -0.99 9.16 -4.40
C GLY A 48 -1.76 10.14 -3.51
N GLU A 49 -2.12 9.73 -2.29
CA GLU A 49 -2.94 10.56 -1.40
C GLU A 49 -2.10 11.36 -0.41
N ASN A 50 -1.33 10.67 0.44
CA ASN A 50 -0.54 11.29 1.52
C ASN A 50 0.95 11.39 1.21
N GLY A 51 1.43 10.64 0.22
CA GLY A 51 2.83 10.66 -0.25
C GLY A 51 3.73 9.63 0.41
N TYR A 52 3.52 9.26 1.67
CA TYR A 52 4.44 8.38 2.41
C TYR A 52 3.75 7.30 3.25
N TYR A 53 2.41 7.24 3.22
CA TYR A 53 1.62 6.19 3.86
C TYR A 53 0.23 6.10 3.22
N ALA A 54 -0.37 4.91 3.27
CA ALA A 54 -1.78 4.70 2.96
C ALA A 54 -2.59 4.57 4.25
N CYS A 55 -3.80 5.11 4.28
CA CYS A 55 -4.73 4.84 5.37
C CYS A 55 -5.28 3.42 5.26
N TYR A 56 -5.23 2.66 6.35
CA TYR A 56 -5.75 1.30 6.40
C TYR A 56 -7.03 1.28 7.25
N ASP A 57 -8.11 1.82 6.70
CA ASP A 57 -9.43 1.80 7.30
C ASP A 57 -10.21 0.53 6.91
N GLY A 58 -11.47 0.46 7.35
CA GLY A 58 -12.32 -0.71 7.11
C GLY A 58 -12.63 -0.97 5.63
N ASP A 59 -12.66 0.09 4.82
CA ASP A 59 -13.02 0.02 3.39
C ASP A 59 -11.78 -0.14 2.50
N PHE A 60 -10.57 0.06 3.02
CA PHE A 60 -9.33 -0.04 2.24
C PHE A 60 -9.18 -1.34 1.46
N CYS A 61 -9.51 -2.48 2.06
CA CYS A 61 -9.40 -3.78 1.38
C CYS A 61 -10.41 -3.90 0.23
N PHE A 62 -11.59 -3.29 0.38
CA PHE A 62 -12.61 -3.24 -0.66
C PHE A 62 -12.12 -2.39 -1.85
N ASP A 63 -11.54 -1.22 -1.58
CA ASP A 63 -11.05 -0.31 -2.63
C ASP A 63 -9.90 -0.91 -3.44
N ILE A 64 -8.95 -1.55 -2.76
CA ILE A 64 -7.86 -2.27 -3.43
C ILE A 64 -8.39 -3.48 -4.19
N GLY A 65 -9.36 -4.22 -3.64
CA GLY A 65 -10.03 -5.34 -4.31
C GLY A 65 -10.75 -4.89 -5.58
N PHE A 66 -11.47 -3.77 -5.52
CA PHE A 66 -12.13 -3.16 -6.67
C PHE A 66 -11.11 -2.77 -7.76
N THR A 67 -10.00 -2.13 -7.37
CA THR A 67 -8.96 -1.68 -8.30
C THR A 67 -8.22 -2.84 -8.97
N THR A 68 -7.98 -3.93 -8.24
CA THR A 68 -7.20 -5.09 -8.70
C THR A 68 -8.06 -6.24 -9.23
N GLY A 69 -9.39 -6.13 -9.13
CA GLY A 69 -10.33 -7.19 -9.47
C GLY A 69 -10.24 -8.42 -8.57
N GLN A 70 -9.80 -8.27 -7.33
CA GLN A 70 -9.61 -9.35 -6.36
C GLN A 70 -10.66 -9.31 -5.25
N ASP A 71 -10.83 -10.45 -4.56
CA ASP A 71 -11.70 -10.54 -3.39
C ASP A 71 -11.10 -9.82 -2.18
N GLU A 72 -11.93 -9.13 -1.41
CA GLU A 72 -11.52 -8.36 -0.24
C GLU A 72 -10.77 -9.22 0.80
N LYS A 73 -11.17 -10.48 0.99
CA LYS A 73 -10.51 -11.40 1.93
C LYS A 73 -9.10 -11.75 1.47
N LEU A 74 -8.93 -11.96 0.16
CA LEU A 74 -7.62 -12.23 -0.44
C LEU A 74 -6.71 -11.01 -0.31
N VAL A 75 -7.23 -9.81 -0.57
CA VAL A 75 -6.49 -8.55 -0.40
C VAL A 75 -6.01 -8.41 1.05
N LYS A 76 -6.89 -8.62 2.01
CA LYS A 76 -6.57 -8.57 3.43
C LYS A 76 -5.47 -9.56 3.80
N GLU A 77 -5.60 -10.82 3.37
CA GLU A 77 -4.60 -11.87 3.62
C GLU A 77 -3.21 -11.48 3.06
N ILE A 78 -3.19 -10.91 1.86
CA ILE A 78 -1.94 -10.47 1.20
C ILE A 78 -1.32 -9.28 1.94
N ILE A 79 -2.11 -8.31 2.40
CA ILE A 79 -1.62 -7.17 3.18
C ILE A 79 -1.04 -7.64 4.51
N GLU A 80 -1.73 -8.54 5.21
CA GLU A 80 -1.24 -9.15 6.45
C GLU A 80 0.07 -9.90 6.22
N PHE A 81 0.20 -10.64 5.11
CA PHE A 81 1.45 -11.28 4.74
C PHE A 81 2.56 -10.27 4.43
N CYS A 82 2.25 -9.16 3.76
CA CYS A 82 3.20 -8.07 3.50
C CYS A 82 3.76 -7.50 4.80
N VAL A 83 2.95 -7.38 5.85
CA VAL A 83 3.38 -6.94 7.18
C VAL A 83 4.28 -8.00 7.83
N GLN A 84 3.90 -9.29 7.75
CA GLN A 84 4.70 -10.41 8.27
C GLN A 84 6.11 -10.45 7.65
N ILE A 85 6.24 -10.21 6.34
CA ILE A 85 7.54 -10.18 5.64
C ILE A 85 8.24 -8.81 5.69
N ARG A 86 7.70 -7.86 6.48
CA ARG A 86 8.26 -6.51 6.69
C ARG A 86 8.35 -5.67 5.41
N LEU A 87 7.40 -5.82 4.49
CA LEU A 87 7.17 -4.83 3.42
C LEU A 87 6.43 -3.60 3.95
N PHE A 88 5.61 -3.79 4.99
CA PHE A 88 5.00 -2.75 5.80
C PHE A 88 5.44 -2.88 7.26
N ASP A 89 5.47 -1.76 7.97
CA ASP A 89 5.76 -1.71 9.39
C ASP A 89 4.54 -2.17 10.22
N SER A 90 4.76 -3.12 11.12
CA SER A 90 3.69 -3.71 11.93
C SER A 90 3.16 -2.74 12.98
N GLU A 91 4.02 -1.93 13.60
CA GLU A 91 3.60 -0.99 14.65
C GLU A 91 2.69 0.09 14.06
N LEU A 92 3.05 0.63 12.88
CA LEU A 92 2.23 1.63 12.21
C LEU A 92 0.86 1.06 11.77
N MET A 93 0.82 -0.18 11.28
CA MET A 93 -0.45 -0.81 10.94
C MET A 93 -1.31 -1.03 12.18
N GLU A 94 -0.77 -1.62 13.24
CA GLU A 94 -1.53 -2.00 14.43
C GLU A 94 -2.01 -0.79 15.24
N TYR A 95 -1.12 0.17 15.52
CA TYR A 95 -1.41 1.28 16.42
C TYR A 95 -2.00 2.50 15.71
N ARG A 96 -1.61 2.75 14.46
CA ARG A 96 -2.00 3.97 13.72
C ARG A 96 -2.99 3.70 12.59
N GLN A 97 -3.23 2.43 12.24
CA GLN A 97 -4.07 2.02 11.11
C GLN A 97 -3.59 2.63 9.79
N ILE A 98 -2.28 2.56 9.54
CA ILE A 98 -1.65 3.00 8.29
C ILE A 98 -0.67 1.97 7.75
N LEU A 99 -0.53 1.92 6.43
CA LEU A 99 0.50 1.13 5.75
C LEU A 99 1.63 2.05 5.31
N SER A 100 2.81 1.86 5.88
CA SER A 100 4.04 2.56 5.51
C SER A 100 5.26 1.66 5.77
N SER A 101 6.42 2.06 5.27
CA SER A 101 7.69 1.39 5.53
C SER A 101 8.86 2.34 5.32
N VAL A 102 10.03 1.98 5.84
CA VAL A 102 11.29 2.73 5.64
C VAL A 102 11.54 2.99 4.16
N GLY A 103 11.40 1.97 3.30
CA GLY A 103 11.60 2.13 1.86
C GLY A 103 10.57 3.04 1.19
N ILE A 104 9.33 3.07 1.67
CA ILE A 104 8.32 4.01 1.16
C ILE A 104 8.73 5.45 1.47
N GLN A 105 9.07 5.69 2.74
CA GLN A 105 9.42 7.00 3.27
C GLN A 105 10.73 7.55 2.68
N GLN A 106 11.76 6.73 2.52
CA GLN A 106 13.03 7.12 1.87
C GLN A 106 12.79 7.65 0.46
N ARG A 107 12.06 6.88 -0.36
CA ARG A 107 11.74 7.31 -1.74
C ARG A 107 10.91 8.58 -1.76
N PHE A 108 9.95 8.73 -0.84
CA PHE A 108 9.17 9.96 -0.75
C PHE A 108 10.04 11.16 -0.38
N GLU A 109 10.96 11.03 0.58
CA GLU A 109 11.89 12.08 0.98
C GLU A 109 12.81 12.51 -0.18
N GLU A 110 13.33 11.55 -0.95
CA GLU A 110 14.15 11.82 -2.14
C GLU A 110 13.41 12.65 -3.18
N ILE A 111 12.15 12.30 -3.48
CA ILE A 111 11.30 13.02 -4.43
C ILE A 111 10.92 14.40 -3.88
N SER A 112 10.63 14.47 -2.58
CA SER A 112 10.13 15.68 -1.90
C SER A 112 11.22 16.68 -1.58
N ARG A 113 12.50 16.32 -1.71
CA ARG A 113 13.66 17.20 -1.44
C ARG A 113 13.60 18.53 -2.18
N ARG A 114 12.98 18.56 -3.37
CA ARG A 114 12.83 19.77 -4.20
C ARG A 114 11.53 20.53 -3.92
N THR A 115 10.57 19.92 -3.23
CA THR A 115 9.18 20.40 -3.11
C THR A 115 8.84 20.84 -1.68
N ALA A 116 9.78 20.71 -0.73
CA ALA A 116 9.64 21.05 0.69
C ALA A 116 8.51 20.29 1.43
N MET A 117 8.13 19.12 0.93
CA MET A 117 7.16 18.25 1.61
C MET A 117 7.91 17.44 2.67
N GLN A 118 7.39 17.45 3.90
CA GLN A 118 8.02 16.78 5.04
C GLN A 118 7.16 15.62 5.53
N ILE A 119 7.83 14.59 6.05
CA ILE A 119 7.20 13.46 6.72
C ILE A 119 6.88 13.88 8.15
N ASP A 120 5.66 13.60 8.61
CA ASP A 120 5.26 13.83 9.99
C ASP A 120 6.16 13.04 10.97
N ALA A 121 6.67 13.73 11.99
CA ALA A 121 7.59 13.17 12.97
C ALA A 121 7.02 11.96 13.71
N GLU A 122 5.72 11.92 13.98
CA GLU A 122 5.08 10.79 14.66
C GLU A 122 5.01 9.52 13.80
N LEU A 123 5.07 9.67 12.48
CA LEU A 123 4.96 8.58 11.50
C LEU A 123 6.32 8.23 10.88
N ASN A 124 7.37 8.97 11.22
CA ASN A 124 8.68 8.88 10.59
C ASN A 124 9.45 7.65 11.10
N LEU A 125 9.76 6.74 10.17
CA LEU A 125 10.56 5.53 10.38
C LEU A 125 12.06 5.75 10.06
N LEU A 126 12.42 6.91 9.50
CA LEU A 126 13.79 7.23 9.07
C LEU A 126 14.61 7.86 10.19
N ALA A 127 13.96 8.58 11.11
CA ALA A 127 14.62 9.15 12.27
C ALA A 127 15.04 8.02 13.24
N PRO A 128 16.23 8.09 13.86
CA PRO A 128 16.57 7.18 14.94
C PRO A 128 15.50 7.29 16.02
N LYS A 129 14.81 6.19 16.31
CA LYS A 129 14.02 6.07 17.55
C LYS A 129 15.03 6.22 18.68
N ILE A 130 15.15 7.42 19.25
CA ILE A 130 15.93 7.62 20.47
C ILE A 130 15.34 6.63 21.46
N PRO A 131 16.13 5.69 22.02
CA PRO A 131 15.63 4.84 23.08
C PRO A 131 15.12 5.76 24.17
N GLN A 132 13.82 5.73 24.46
CA GLN A 132 13.32 6.29 25.71
C GLN A 132 13.85 5.37 26.81
N THR A 133 15.10 5.57 27.21
CA THR A 133 15.62 5.04 28.46
C THR A 133 14.76 5.66 29.56
N PRO A 134 14.01 4.86 30.35
CA PRO A 134 13.39 5.38 31.56
C PRO A 134 14.49 5.97 32.47
N PRO A 135 14.20 7.02 33.25
CA PRO A 135 15.20 7.67 34.07
C PRO A 135 15.83 6.63 35.01
N VAL A 136 17.13 6.40 34.84
CA VAL A 136 17.94 5.63 35.76
C VAL A 136 17.96 6.41 37.07
N ILE A 137 17.20 5.92 38.06
CA ILE A 137 17.30 6.42 39.43
C ILE A 137 18.68 5.96 39.93
N VAL A 138 19.60 6.92 40.07
CA VAL A 138 20.89 6.68 40.73
C VAL A 138 20.60 6.44 42.21
N THR A 139 20.67 5.18 42.64
CA THR A 139 20.66 4.84 44.07
C THR A 139 22.07 5.00 44.62
N GLU A 140 22.33 6.14 45.26
CA GLU A 140 23.47 6.24 46.17
C GLU A 140 23.23 5.34 47.38
N THR A 141 24.19 4.44 47.61
CA THR A 141 24.17 3.48 48.72
C THR A 141 24.66 4.16 49.99
N GLY A 142 23.79 4.31 50.98
CA GLY A 142 24.11 4.78 52.33
C GLY A 142 23.25 4.03 53.37
N GLY A 143 23.88 3.50 54.41
CA GLY A 143 23.36 2.45 55.29
C GLY A 143 22.16 2.76 56.21
N GLN A 144 21.53 1.63 56.61
CA GLN A 144 20.94 1.28 57.92
C GLN A 144 19.43 1.47 58.24
N THR A 145 18.87 0.32 58.66
CA THR A 145 17.72 0.02 59.56
C THR A 145 16.26 0.08 59.05
N ALA A 146 15.54 -1.02 59.30
CA ALA A 146 14.11 -1.28 59.05
C ALA A 146 13.24 -0.99 60.31
N PRO A 147 11.90 -1.20 60.37
CA PRO A 147 10.91 -1.61 59.34
C PRO A 147 9.56 -0.82 59.36
N VAL A 148 8.60 -1.28 58.52
CA VAL A 148 7.11 -1.16 58.57
C VAL A 148 6.44 -0.09 57.68
N GLY A 149 5.50 -0.54 56.82
CA GLY A 149 4.44 0.30 56.24
C GLY A 149 3.87 -0.21 54.90
N VAL A 150 2.75 -0.93 54.95
CA VAL A 150 1.92 -1.40 53.83
C VAL A 150 1.27 -0.24 53.07
N ILE A 151 1.27 -0.26 51.72
CA ILE A 151 0.07 0.00 50.89
C ILE A 151 0.31 -0.36 49.42
N ALA A 152 -0.65 -1.13 48.88
CA ALA A 152 -0.81 -1.42 47.46
C ALA A 152 -1.28 -0.17 46.70
N THR A 153 -0.88 -0.04 45.44
CA THR A 153 -1.71 0.61 44.41
C THR A 153 -1.26 0.11 43.05
N GLU A 154 -2.19 -0.56 42.38
CA GLU A 154 -2.11 -0.95 40.98
C GLU A 154 -2.04 0.31 40.12
N THR A 155 -1.18 0.33 39.10
CA THR A 155 -1.26 1.35 38.05
C THR A 155 -1.11 0.66 36.71
N GLY A 156 -2.27 0.26 36.16
CA GLY A 156 -2.39 -0.07 34.75
C GLY A 156 -2.18 1.19 33.92
N VAL A 157 -1.27 1.12 32.94
CA VAL A 157 -1.16 2.14 31.91
C VAL A 157 -1.74 1.57 30.63
N SER A 158 -2.92 2.08 30.29
CA SER A 158 -3.68 1.80 29.09
C SER A 158 -3.00 2.47 27.89
N ALA A 159 -2.54 1.66 26.92
CA ALA A 159 -2.06 2.16 25.64
C ALA A 159 -3.24 2.71 24.84
N THR A 160 -3.29 4.03 24.66
CA THR A 160 -4.34 4.70 23.87
C THR A 160 -4.03 4.52 22.38
N LYS A 161 -4.89 3.80 21.65
CA LYS A 161 -4.82 3.67 20.20
C LYS A 161 -5.25 5.00 19.55
N THR A 162 -4.30 5.85 19.18
CA THR A 162 -4.60 7.06 18.40
C THR A 162 -4.60 6.74 16.91
N THR A 163 -5.79 6.51 16.36
CA THR A 163 -6.04 6.29 14.93
C THR A 163 -5.75 7.54 14.11
N VAL A 164 -4.91 7.45 13.08
CA VAL A 164 -4.57 8.60 12.20
C VAL A 164 -5.61 8.80 11.11
N CYS A 165 -6.27 7.71 10.70
CA CYS A 165 -7.23 7.70 9.60
C CYS A 165 -8.65 7.73 10.16
N ALA A 166 -9.23 8.92 10.20
CA ALA A 166 -10.68 9.06 10.40
C ALA A 166 -11.38 8.80 9.05
N ALA A 167 -12.46 8.02 9.06
CA ALA A 167 -13.27 7.73 7.89
C ALA A 167 -13.73 9.04 7.22
N LYS A 168 -13.42 9.20 5.93
CA LYS A 168 -13.88 10.35 5.15
C LYS A 168 -15.29 10.06 4.64
N THR A 169 -16.29 10.75 5.20
CA THR A 169 -17.60 10.84 4.56
C THR A 169 -17.43 11.57 3.21
N PRO A 170 -17.96 11.05 2.09
CA PRO A 170 -17.90 11.76 0.83
C PRO A 170 -18.76 13.03 0.86
N GLU A 171 -18.15 14.19 0.63
CA GLU A 171 -18.88 15.42 0.31
C GLU A 171 -19.47 15.30 -1.10
N ASN A 172 -20.79 15.20 -1.13
CA ASN A 172 -21.62 15.10 -2.32
C ASN A 172 -21.67 16.44 -3.07
N ARG A 173 -21.16 16.47 -4.31
CA ARG A 173 -21.59 17.42 -5.35
C ARG A 173 -21.70 16.72 -6.70
N ASN A 174 -22.87 16.17 -6.97
CA ASN A 174 -23.80 16.62 -8.01
C ASN A 174 -24.65 15.45 -8.49
N GLY A 175 -25.97 15.63 -8.38
CA GLY A 175 -26.91 14.76 -9.06
C GLY A 175 -26.80 14.92 -10.56
N ASN A 176 -26.72 13.79 -11.26
CA ASN A 176 -27.49 13.64 -12.49
C ASN A 176 -27.92 12.19 -12.66
N THR A 177 -29.21 12.02 -12.84
CA THR A 177 -29.96 10.77 -12.96
C THR A 177 -29.63 10.08 -14.29
N ASN A 178 -29.34 8.77 -14.29
CA ASN A 178 -30.17 7.78 -14.99
C ASN A 178 -29.58 6.35 -15.09
N LYS A 179 -30.49 5.42 -14.78
CA LYS A 179 -30.73 4.09 -15.37
C LYS A 179 -29.77 2.96 -14.99
N ASN A 180 -30.30 2.13 -14.09
CA ASN A 180 -29.92 0.75 -13.82
C ASN A 180 -29.67 -0.05 -15.10
N THR A 181 -28.54 -0.75 -15.16
CA THR A 181 -28.43 -1.95 -15.99
C THR A 181 -27.54 -2.97 -15.28
N THR A 182 -28.19 -3.98 -14.73
CA THR A 182 -27.57 -5.22 -14.25
C THR A 182 -26.77 -5.84 -15.39
N THR A 183 -25.45 -5.96 -15.24
CA THR A 183 -24.62 -6.78 -16.15
C THR A 183 -23.80 -7.75 -15.32
N GLN A 184 -24.00 -9.02 -15.65
CA GLN A 184 -23.38 -10.20 -15.07
C GLN A 184 -21.86 -10.15 -15.29
N LYS A 185 -21.06 -10.36 -14.22
CA LYS A 185 -19.61 -10.50 -14.33
C LYS A 185 -19.27 -11.90 -14.84
N THR A 186 -19.13 -12.04 -16.15
CA THR A 186 -18.45 -13.17 -16.80
C THR A 186 -16.93 -12.99 -16.76
N GLY A 187 -16.23 -14.13 -16.70
CA GLY A 187 -14.83 -14.27 -16.29
C GLY A 187 -13.81 -13.37 -17.00
N PHE A 188 -12.88 -12.87 -16.19
CA PHE A 188 -11.73 -12.08 -16.61
C PHE A 188 -10.56 -13.03 -16.94
N TYR A 189 -9.91 -12.80 -18.09
CA TYR A 189 -8.92 -13.62 -18.82
C TYR A 189 -9.47 -14.65 -19.82
N GLY A 190 -10.22 -14.16 -20.81
CA GLY A 190 -10.22 -14.75 -22.16
C GLY A 190 -9.30 -13.93 -23.06
N TYR A 191 -8.39 -14.56 -23.81
CA TYR A 191 -7.73 -13.94 -24.95
C TYR A 191 -8.82 -13.49 -25.93
N GLN A 192 -9.21 -12.21 -25.87
CA GLN A 192 -10.08 -11.62 -26.88
C GLN A 192 -9.22 -11.39 -28.11
N SER A 193 -9.29 -12.34 -29.06
CA SER A 193 -8.86 -12.08 -30.43
C SER A 193 -9.61 -10.83 -30.88
N SER A 194 -8.85 -9.78 -31.20
CA SER A 194 -9.41 -8.55 -31.74
C SER A 194 -10.23 -8.91 -32.97
N ASN A 195 -11.53 -8.63 -32.98
CA ASN A 195 -12.34 -8.68 -34.20
C ASN A 195 -12.01 -7.44 -35.05
N ASP A 196 -10.74 -7.24 -35.34
CA ASP A 196 -10.28 -6.22 -36.26
C ASP A 196 -10.67 -6.69 -37.66
N HIS A 197 -11.64 -6.02 -38.29
CA HIS A 197 -12.12 -6.37 -39.63
C HIS A 197 -10.99 -6.41 -40.67
N GLY A 198 -9.84 -5.78 -40.39
CA GLY A 198 -8.64 -5.84 -41.21
C GLY A 198 -7.72 -7.05 -40.97
N GLU A 199 -7.93 -7.85 -39.90
CA GLU A 199 -7.08 -9.03 -39.62
C GLU A 199 -7.30 -10.12 -40.67
N ALA A 200 -8.56 -10.39 -41.03
CA ALA A 200 -8.90 -11.39 -42.04
C ALA A 200 -8.31 -11.03 -43.42
N ALA A 201 -8.34 -9.75 -43.79
CA ALA A 201 -7.75 -9.26 -45.04
C ALA A 201 -6.22 -9.44 -45.07
N ARG A 202 -5.53 -9.06 -43.97
CA ARG A 202 -4.08 -9.25 -43.84
C ARG A 202 -3.68 -10.74 -43.84
N ARG A 203 -4.45 -11.62 -43.19
CA ARG A 203 -4.23 -13.07 -43.22
C ARG A 203 -4.39 -13.65 -44.63
N ALA A 204 -5.41 -13.19 -45.37
CA ALA A 204 -5.63 -13.63 -46.75
C ALA A 204 -4.49 -13.19 -47.67
N GLU A 205 -3.99 -11.97 -47.51
CA GLU A 205 -2.86 -11.44 -48.28
C GLU A 205 -1.57 -12.22 -48.02
N ILE A 206 -1.26 -12.54 -46.76
CA ILE A 206 -0.09 -13.37 -46.40
C ILE A 206 -0.19 -14.78 -46.99
N LEU A 207 -1.37 -15.41 -46.97
CA LEU A 207 -1.57 -16.73 -47.57
C LEU A 207 -1.41 -16.71 -49.09
N LEU A 208 -1.87 -15.64 -49.74
CA LEU A 208 -1.70 -15.45 -51.18
C LEU A 208 -0.22 -15.28 -51.55
N MET A 209 0.52 -14.45 -50.81
CA MET A 209 1.97 -14.31 -50.99
C MET A 209 2.72 -15.64 -50.80
N ALA A 210 2.32 -16.46 -49.83
CA ALA A 210 2.91 -17.79 -49.61
C ALA A 210 2.60 -18.78 -50.75
N GLN A 211 1.40 -18.73 -51.33
CA GLN A 211 1.05 -19.55 -52.49
C GLN A 211 1.79 -19.12 -53.77
N GLU A 212 1.97 -17.82 -53.98
CA GLU A 212 2.74 -17.30 -55.11
C GLU A 212 4.22 -17.67 -54.99
N ALA A 213 4.80 -17.59 -53.79
CA ALA A 213 6.18 -17.98 -53.52
C ALA A 213 6.43 -19.48 -53.78
N THR A 214 5.41 -20.33 -53.63
CA THR A 214 5.52 -21.79 -53.87
C THR A 214 5.19 -22.20 -55.31
N ARG A 215 4.58 -21.31 -56.10
CA ARG A 215 4.30 -21.53 -57.53
C ARG A 215 5.47 -21.23 -58.46
N GLY A 216 6.54 -20.63 -57.95
CA GLY A 216 7.75 -20.28 -58.71
C GLY A 216 8.85 -21.36 -58.67
N ARG A 217 8.52 -22.63 -58.89
CA ARG A 217 9.52 -23.70 -59.09
C ARG A 217 9.08 -24.73 -60.13
#